data_AF-A0A7C5VAE9-F1
#
_entry.id   AF-A0A7C5VAE9-F1
#
_cell.length_a   1.000
_cell.length_b   1.000
_cell.length_c   1.000
_cell.angle_alpha   90.00
_cell.angle_beta   90.00
_cell.angle_gamma   90.00
#
_symmetry.space_group_name_H-M   'P 1'
#
loop_
_entity.id
_entity.type
_entity.pdbx_description
1 polymer ?
#
loop_
_entity_poly.entity_id
_entity_poly.type
_entity_poly.pdbx_seq_one_letter_code
_entity_poly.pdbx_strand_id
1 'polypeptide(L)'
;EARARLHAILSKPAAGEIYWLEVEQNPAGRGGDRTLVSLNSAPLHVGPLLQAHLWNTKKSIVLTSATLRTGQTFNFLRDRLSAQDMDELSVGSPFDYKASTLVYLVTDIPEPGQPGFQQALDKGLTALAIAMQGRTLVLFTSYASLKATSKGITSALNQAGILVYEQGDGSSRRQLMENFRTSERAVLLGTRSFWEGVDIPGEALSCLALTRLPFAVPTDPIFAARSEAFGETAFMEYSVPDAVLKFRQGFGRLIRTKSDRGVVAVFDKRLLTKQYGQTFLQSLPDCTVRRGPWADLAKAAAAWLKAA
;
A
#
# COMPACT_ATOMS: atom_id res chain seq x y z
N GLU A 1 -6.97 1.94 36.12
CA GLU A 1 -7.19 1.48 34.73
C GLU A 1 -6.14 0.46 34.26
N ALA A 2 -4.85 0.79 34.26
CA ALA A 2 -3.79 -0.13 33.78
C ALA A 2 -3.80 -1.53 34.44
N ARG A 3 -3.96 -1.62 35.77
CA ARG A 3 -4.06 -2.90 36.50
C ARG A 3 -5.27 -3.75 36.05
N ALA A 4 -6.40 -3.11 35.74
CA ALA A 4 -7.60 -3.80 35.28
C ALA A 4 -7.41 -4.33 33.86
N ARG A 5 -6.79 -3.54 32.96
CA ARG A 5 -6.42 -4.00 31.61
C ARG A 5 -5.41 -5.15 31.67
N LEU A 6 -4.37 -5.04 32.51
CA LEU A 6 -3.38 -6.11 32.67
C LEU A 6 -4.01 -7.41 33.18
N HIS A 7 -4.91 -7.34 34.16
CA HIS A 7 -5.65 -8.49 34.66
C HIS A 7 -6.61 -9.08 33.61
N ALA A 8 -7.25 -8.24 32.78
CA ALA A 8 -8.07 -8.73 31.67
C ALA A 8 -7.22 -9.53 30.68
N ILE A 9 -6.03 -9.04 30.33
CA ILE A 9 -5.14 -9.71 29.38
C ILE A 9 -4.59 -11.02 29.95
N LEU A 10 -4.12 -11.02 31.20
CA LEU A 10 -3.38 -12.16 31.78
C LEU A 10 -4.27 -13.19 32.48
N SER A 11 -5.41 -12.77 33.04
CA SER A 11 -6.18 -13.61 33.96
C SER A 11 -7.62 -13.86 33.52
N LYS A 12 -8.18 -13.01 32.65
CA LYS A 12 -9.56 -13.13 32.14
C LYS A 12 -9.67 -12.67 30.68
N PRO A 13 -9.00 -13.35 29.72
CA PRO A 13 -9.04 -12.95 28.32
C PRO A 13 -10.48 -13.00 27.80
N ALA A 14 -10.92 -11.95 27.14
CA ALA A 14 -12.23 -11.89 26.49
C ALA A 14 -12.14 -12.44 25.07
N ALA A 15 -13.10 -13.28 24.67
CA ALA A 15 -13.13 -13.89 23.34
C ALA A 15 -13.27 -12.88 22.18
N GLY A 16 -13.75 -11.66 22.46
CA GLY A 16 -13.88 -10.58 21.47
C GLY A 16 -12.64 -9.70 21.30
N GLU A 17 -11.55 -10.02 21.99
CA GLU A 17 -10.31 -9.24 22.00
C GLU A 17 -9.14 -10.08 21.52
N ILE A 18 -8.19 -9.42 20.87
CA ILE A 18 -6.92 -9.96 20.40
C ILE A 18 -5.86 -9.48 21.38
N TYR A 19 -5.03 -10.38 21.88
CA TYR A 19 -3.96 -10.07 22.82
C TYR A 19 -2.62 -10.50 22.25
N TRP A 20 -1.61 -9.64 22.35
CA TRP A 20 -0.25 -10.01 21.95
C TRP A 20 0.79 -9.29 22.81
N LEU A 21 1.97 -9.88 22.85
CA LEU A 21 3.14 -9.33 23.51
C LEU A 21 4.17 -9.01 22.43
N GLU A 22 4.73 -7.81 22.48
CA GLU A 22 5.76 -7.37 21.55
C GLU A 22 7.05 -7.12 22.33
N VAL A 23 8.14 -7.69 21.84
CA VAL A 23 9.47 -7.56 22.43
C VAL A 23 10.35 -6.83 21.45
N GLU A 24 10.67 -5.59 21.75
CA GLU A 24 11.56 -4.77 20.94
C GLU A 24 12.95 -4.76 21.58
N GLN A 25 13.92 -5.31 20.87
CA GLN A 25 15.33 -5.17 21.22
C GLN A 25 15.83 -3.86 20.62
N ASN A 26 16.14 -2.87 21.46
CA ASN A 26 16.63 -1.59 20.98
C ASN A 26 18.01 -1.74 20.33
N PRO A 27 18.18 -1.52 19.01
CA PRO A 27 19.49 -1.67 18.35
C PRO A 27 20.39 -0.43 18.53
N ALA A 28 19.91 0.64 19.17
CA ALA A 28 20.64 1.91 19.24
C ALA A 28 21.55 1.98 20.47
N GLY A 29 22.86 1.82 20.23
CA GLY A 29 23.95 1.85 21.21
C GLY A 29 24.20 3.22 21.89
N ARG A 30 23.24 3.70 22.68
CA ARG A 30 23.47 4.73 23.71
C ARG A 30 22.70 4.38 24.98
N GLY A 31 23.35 3.65 25.88
CA GLY A 31 22.97 3.53 27.28
C GLY A 31 21.91 2.47 27.60
N GLY A 32 22.35 1.21 27.72
CA GLY A 32 21.61 0.13 28.39
C GLY A 32 20.85 -0.80 27.43
N ASP A 33 21.16 -2.09 27.53
CA ASP A 33 20.50 -3.21 26.86
C ASP A 33 19.08 -3.40 27.42
N ARG A 34 18.19 -2.45 27.14
CA ARG A 34 16.81 -2.45 27.63
C ARG A 34 15.91 -3.08 26.58
N THR A 35 15.57 -4.35 26.81
CA THR A 35 14.44 -5.01 26.15
C THR A 35 13.16 -4.28 26.53
N LEU A 36 12.51 -3.66 25.55
CA LEU A 36 11.18 -3.10 25.75
C LEU A 36 10.16 -4.22 25.51
N VAL A 37 9.33 -4.47 26.52
CA VAL A 37 8.21 -5.40 26.41
C VAL A 37 6.92 -4.60 26.48
N SER A 38 6.09 -4.70 25.46
CA SER A 38 4.75 -4.14 25.45
C SER A 38 3.70 -5.24 25.43
N LEU A 39 2.62 -5.02 26.18
CA LEU A 39 1.46 -5.89 26.21
C LEU A 39 0.30 -5.13 25.57
N ASN A 40 -0.28 -5.72 24.53
CA ASN A 40 -1.22 -5.04 23.67
C ASN A 40 -2.55 -5.80 23.60
N SER A 41 -3.62 -5.05 23.38
CA SER A 41 -4.96 -5.59 23.17
C SER A 41 -5.69 -4.80 22.08
N ALA A 42 -6.45 -5.48 21.23
CA ALA A 42 -7.28 -4.85 20.21
C ALA A 42 -8.58 -5.64 19.97
N PRO A 43 -9.70 -4.97 19.65
CA PRO A 43 -10.94 -5.67 19.33
C PRO A 43 -10.80 -6.57 18.10
N LEU A 44 -11.29 -7.82 18.22
CA LEU A 44 -11.38 -8.76 17.11
C LEU A 44 -12.31 -8.23 16.03
N HIS A 45 -13.52 -7.82 16.46
CA HIS A 45 -14.52 -7.16 15.64
C HIS A 45 -14.79 -5.75 16.17
N VAL A 46 -14.73 -4.76 15.28
CA VAL A 46 -15.07 -3.37 15.62
C VAL A 46 -16.58 -3.11 15.54
N GLY A 47 -17.32 -3.95 14.82
CA GLY A 47 -18.75 -3.82 14.61
C GLY A 47 -19.59 -3.63 15.87
N PRO A 48 -19.46 -4.47 16.91
CA PRO A 48 -20.19 -4.29 18.17
C PRO A 48 -19.93 -2.94 18.85
N LEU A 49 -18.69 -2.44 18.79
CA LEU A 49 -18.34 -1.11 19.32
C LEU A 49 -19.01 0.00 18.52
N LEU A 50 -19.01 -0.12 17.18
CA LEU A 50 -19.67 0.85 16.31
C LEU A 50 -21.19 0.82 16.50
N GLN A 51 -21.80 -0.35 16.69
CA GLN A 51 -23.22 -0.46 17.04
C GLN A 51 -23.54 0.28 18.34
N ALA A 52 -22.78 0.00 19.39
CA ALA A 52 -23.00 0.57 20.71
C ALA A 52 -22.76 2.08 20.77
N HIS A 53 -21.81 2.62 20.00
CA HIS A 53 -21.37 4.01 20.13
C HIS A 53 -21.73 4.91 18.96
N LEU A 54 -22.03 4.36 17.78
CA LEU A 54 -22.34 5.12 16.57
C LEU A 54 -23.71 4.73 16.02
N TRP A 55 -23.88 3.51 15.50
CA TRP A 55 -25.07 3.11 14.73
C TRP A 55 -26.37 3.27 15.53
N ASN A 56 -26.38 2.88 16.81
CA ASN A 56 -27.59 2.94 17.64
C ASN A 56 -27.74 4.25 18.43
N THR A 57 -26.73 5.12 18.42
CA THR A 57 -26.72 6.36 19.24
C THR A 57 -26.90 7.63 18.42
N LYS A 58 -26.49 7.62 17.15
CA LYS A 58 -26.55 8.78 16.27
C LYS A 58 -27.77 8.68 15.38
N LYS A 59 -28.44 9.81 15.15
CA LYS A 59 -29.63 9.88 14.29
C LYS A 59 -29.32 9.62 12.81
N SER A 60 -28.11 9.98 12.37
CA SER A 60 -27.67 9.84 10.98
C SER A 60 -26.14 9.77 10.95
N ILE A 61 -25.60 8.87 10.13
CA ILE A 61 -24.15 8.72 9.92
C ILE A 61 -23.89 8.60 8.42
N VAL A 62 -22.94 9.39 7.93
CA VAL A 62 -22.49 9.35 6.54
C VAL A 62 -21.05 8.85 6.51
N LEU A 63 -20.84 7.70 5.87
CA LEU A 63 -19.50 7.19 5.57
C LEU A 63 -19.13 7.56 4.14
N THR A 64 -18.04 8.30 3.96
CA THR A 64 -17.56 8.70 2.64
C THR A 64 -16.05 8.48 2.51
N SER A 65 -15.64 7.85 1.41
CA SER A 65 -14.23 7.69 1.03
C SER A 65 -14.14 7.19 -0.42
N ALA A 66 -13.02 7.48 -1.08
CA ALA A 66 -12.74 7.06 -2.44
C ALA A 66 -12.59 5.53 -2.60
N THR A 67 -12.36 4.80 -1.49
CA THR A 67 -11.99 3.37 -1.54
C THR A 67 -12.81 2.52 -0.58
N LEU A 68 -14.11 2.80 -0.41
CA LEU A 68 -14.98 1.98 0.47
C LEU A 68 -15.35 0.61 -0.13
N ARG A 69 -15.29 0.46 -1.45
CA ARG A 69 -15.68 -0.76 -2.17
C ARG A 69 -14.51 -1.71 -2.40
N THR A 70 -14.83 -3.01 -2.38
CA THR A 70 -13.97 -4.07 -2.90
C THR A 70 -14.64 -4.62 -4.16
N GLY A 71 -14.02 -4.40 -5.33
CA GLY A 71 -14.69 -4.65 -6.61
C GLY A 71 -15.90 -3.73 -6.77
N GLN A 72 -17.09 -4.31 -6.95
CA GLN A 72 -18.33 -3.55 -7.15
C GLN A 72 -19.22 -3.44 -5.90
N THR A 73 -18.86 -4.09 -4.78
CA THR A 73 -19.72 -4.20 -3.59
C THR A 73 -19.13 -3.51 -2.36
N PHE A 74 -20.00 -3.22 -1.38
CA PHE A 74 -19.62 -2.72 -0.05
C PHE A 74 -19.62 -3.82 1.03
N ASN A 75 -19.88 -5.08 0.67
CA ASN A 75 -20.04 -6.21 1.61
C ASN A 75 -18.90 -6.31 2.61
N PHE A 76 -17.66 -6.24 2.13
CA PHE A 76 -16.50 -6.31 3.00
C PHE A 76 -16.49 -5.21 4.08
N LEU A 77 -16.87 -3.98 3.73
CA LEU A 77 -16.99 -2.88 4.69
C LEU A 77 -18.15 -3.14 5.66
N ARG A 78 -19.32 -3.52 5.13
CA ARG A 78 -20.53 -3.78 5.91
C ARG A 78 -20.31 -4.82 6.98
N ASP A 79 -19.71 -5.95 6.61
CA ASP A 79 -19.46 -7.06 7.54
C ASP A 79 -18.44 -6.65 8.61
N ARG A 80 -17.38 -5.93 8.21
CA ARG A 80 -16.34 -5.46 9.14
C ARG A 80 -16.86 -4.43 10.15
N LEU A 81 -17.78 -3.56 9.74
CA LEU A 81 -18.33 -2.49 10.56
C LEU A 81 -19.67 -2.85 11.22
N SER A 82 -20.22 -4.02 10.91
CA SER A 82 -21.58 -4.44 11.26
C SER A 82 -22.65 -3.40 10.86
N ALA A 83 -22.48 -2.82 9.67
CA ALA A 83 -23.36 -1.80 9.10
C ALA A 83 -24.36 -2.44 8.12
N GLN A 84 -25.30 -3.24 8.65
CA GLN A 84 -26.23 -4.03 7.81
C GLN A 84 -27.35 -3.19 7.18
N ASP A 85 -27.77 -2.10 7.83
CA ASP A 85 -28.87 -1.22 7.38
C ASP A 85 -28.34 0.08 6.74
N MET A 86 -27.31 -0.03 5.88
CA MET A 86 -26.70 1.12 5.22
C MET A 86 -27.22 1.29 3.79
N ASP A 87 -27.62 2.50 3.44
CA ASP A 87 -27.82 2.91 2.04
C ASP A 87 -26.46 3.08 1.33
N GLU A 88 -26.36 2.53 0.12
CA GLU A 88 -25.11 2.50 -0.64
C GLU A 88 -25.19 3.39 -1.87
N LEU A 89 -24.20 4.29 -2.01
CA LEU A 89 -24.02 5.10 -3.20
C LEU A 89 -22.57 5.03 -3.66
N SER A 90 -22.39 4.62 -4.90
CA SER A 90 -21.10 4.71 -5.58
C SER A 90 -21.15 5.80 -6.64
N VAL A 91 -20.41 6.87 -6.42
CA VAL A 91 -20.20 7.91 -7.45
C VAL A 91 -18.95 7.57 -8.26
N GLY A 92 -19.02 7.77 -9.58
CA GLY A 92 -17.87 7.60 -10.47
C GLY A 92 -16.76 8.63 -10.19
N SER A 93 -15.56 8.36 -10.72
CA SER A 93 -14.48 9.34 -10.66
C SER A 93 -14.76 10.53 -11.59
N PRO A 94 -14.44 11.77 -11.19
CA PRO A 94 -14.49 12.93 -12.09
C PRO A 94 -13.29 12.99 -13.07
N PHE A 95 -12.33 12.08 -12.96
CA PHE A 95 -11.11 12.02 -13.77
C PHE A 95 -11.20 11.00 -14.91
N ASP A 96 -10.69 11.34 -16.09
CA ASP A 96 -10.53 10.43 -17.23
C ASP A 96 -9.27 9.59 -17.06
N TYR A 97 -9.38 8.49 -16.30
CA TYR A 97 -8.27 7.57 -16.07
C TYR A 97 -7.77 6.88 -17.34
N LYS A 98 -8.62 6.75 -18.36
CA LYS A 98 -8.27 6.08 -19.62
C LYS A 98 -7.26 6.90 -20.39
N ALA A 99 -7.47 8.22 -20.46
CA ALA A 99 -6.55 9.15 -21.11
C ALA A 99 -5.35 9.57 -20.22
N SER A 100 -5.53 9.61 -18.89
CA SER A 100 -4.51 10.11 -17.95
C SER A 100 -3.56 9.05 -17.40
N THR A 101 -3.98 7.78 -17.30
CA THR A 101 -3.20 6.76 -16.60
C THR A 101 -2.87 5.55 -17.48
N LEU A 102 -1.56 5.29 -17.62
CA LEU A 102 -1.05 4.03 -18.14
C LEU A 102 -0.74 3.08 -16.98
N VAL A 103 -1.44 1.96 -16.90
CA VAL A 103 -1.07 0.85 -16.02
C VAL A 103 -0.22 -0.14 -16.82
N TYR A 104 1.05 -0.26 -16.47
CA TYR A 104 1.98 -1.20 -17.10
C TYR A 104 2.22 -2.41 -16.20
N LEU A 105 1.84 -3.59 -16.68
CA LEU A 105 1.99 -4.86 -15.99
C LEU A 105 3.19 -5.61 -16.56
N VAL A 106 4.24 -5.77 -15.74
CA VAL A 106 5.48 -6.45 -16.16
C VAL A 106 5.25 -7.97 -16.25
N THR A 107 5.54 -8.56 -17.41
CA THR A 107 5.22 -9.98 -17.71
C THR A 107 6.35 -10.97 -17.46
N ASP A 108 7.59 -10.49 -17.49
CA ASP A 108 8.82 -11.30 -17.50
C ASP A 108 9.67 -11.16 -16.21
N ILE A 109 9.14 -10.49 -15.19
CA ILE A 109 9.74 -10.48 -13.86
C ILE A 109 9.43 -11.79 -13.11
N PRO A 110 10.40 -12.38 -12.38
CA PRO A 110 10.12 -13.52 -11.50
C PRO A 110 9.00 -13.19 -10.48
N GLU A 111 8.33 -14.21 -9.93
CA GLU A 111 7.39 -13.94 -8.83
C GLU A 111 8.16 -13.51 -7.56
N PRO A 112 7.58 -12.66 -6.69
CA PRO A 112 8.21 -12.28 -5.43
C PRO A 112 8.66 -13.51 -4.62
N GLY A 113 9.94 -13.54 -4.25
CA GLY A 113 10.56 -14.65 -3.52
C GLY A 113 11.34 -15.64 -4.39
N GLN A 114 11.20 -15.56 -5.72
CA GLN A 114 12.03 -16.36 -6.64
C GLN A 114 13.42 -15.75 -6.85
N PRO A 115 14.44 -16.57 -7.15
CA PRO A 115 15.76 -16.09 -7.53
C PRO A 115 15.70 -15.10 -8.70
N GLY A 116 16.55 -14.07 -8.67
CA GLY A 116 16.61 -13.04 -9.72
C GLY A 116 15.55 -11.93 -9.63
N PHE A 117 14.54 -12.06 -8.76
CA PHE A 117 13.51 -11.01 -8.58
C PHE A 117 14.11 -9.64 -8.25
N GLN A 118 14.99 -9.57 -7.24
CA GLN A 118 15.59 -8.31 -6.80
C GLN A 118 16.42 -7.65 -7.92
N GLN A 119 17.22 -8.44 -8.65
CA GLN A 119 18.04 -7.92 -9.73
C GLN A 119 17.19 -7.38 -10.90
N ALA A 120 16.11 -8.08 -11.26
CA ALA A 120 15.18 -7.63 -12.28
C ALA A 120 14.43 -6.36 -11.85
N LEU A 121 14.01 -6.31 -10.58
CA LEU A 121 13.38 -5.14 -9.98
C LEU A 121 14.29 -3.91 -10.04
N ASP A 122 15.55 -4.02 -9.59
CA ASP A 122 16.50 -2.90 -9.57
C ASP A 122 16.78 -2.36 -10.97
N LYS A 123 16.97 -3.25 -11.96
CA LYS A 123 17.17 -2.86 -13.37
C LYS A 123 15.94 -2.15 -13.93
N GLY A 124 14.75 -2.72 -13.72
CA GLY A 124 13.49 -2.15 -14.20
C GLY A 124 13.19 -0.78 -13.57
N LEU A 125 13.38 -0.66 -12.25
CA LEU A 125 13.18 0.60 -11.53
C LEU A 125 14.19 1.67 -11.94
N THR A 126 15.46 1.30 -12.14
CA THR A 126 16.50 2.25 -12.60
C THR A 126 16.13 2.80 -13.98
N ALA A 127 15.81 1.92 -14.94
CA ALA A 127 15.44 2.35 -16.29
C ALA A 127 14.17 3.20 -16.30
N LEU A 128 13.16 2.81 -15.51
CA LEU A 128 11.92 3.55 -15.35
C LEU A 128 12.20 4.95 -14.76
N ALA A 129 12.87 5.02 -13.60
CA ALA A 129 13.15 6.29 -12.94
C ALA A 129 13.93 7.28 -13.82
N ILE A 130 14.90 6.79 -14.62
CA ILE A 130 15.62 7.62 -15.60
C ILE A 130 14.66 8.15 -16.67
N ALA A 131 13.80 7.29 -17.23
CA ALA A 131 12.82 7.69 -18.24
C ALA A 131 11.77 8.69 -17.70
N MET A 132 11.46 8.59 -16.41
CA MET A 132 10.54 9.49 -15.69
C MET A 132 11.24 10.75 -15.13
N GLN A 133 12.53 10.93 -15.40
CA GLN A 133 13.34 12.05 -14.86
C GLN A 133 13.24 12.19 -13.34
N GLY A 134 13.29 11.06 -12.63
CA GLY A 134 13.21 11.02 -11.18
C GLY A 134 11.77 10.89 -10.67
N ARG A 135 10.81 11.69 -11.14
CA ARG A 135 9.40 11.90 -10.66
C ARG A 135 8.58 10.64 -10.30
N THR A 136 9.07 9.85 -9.35
CA THR A 136 8.68 8.45 -9.13
C THR A 136 8.57 8.13 -7.65
N LEU A 137 7.42 7.61 -7.24
CA LEU A 137 7.22 6.99 -5.94
C LEU A 137 7.25 5.47 -6.12
N VAL A 138 8.14 4.80 -5.38
CA VAL A 138 8.24 3.34 -5.36
C VAL A 138 7.71 2.83 -4.02
N LEU A 139 6.66 2.00 -4.07
CA LEU A 139 6.03 1.43 -2.90
C LEU A 139 6.48 -0.02 -2.66
N PHE A 140 6.96 -0.25 -1.44
CA PHE A 140 7.42 -1.54 -0.93
C PHE A 140 6.48 -2.07 0.15
N THR A 141 6.50 -3.39 0.34
CA THR A 141 5.80 -4.07 1.43
C THR A 141 6.71 -4.40 2.61
N SER A 142 8.03 -4.18 2.49
CA SER A 142 9.01 -4.41 3.57
C SER A 142 10.18 -3.43 3.49
N TYR A 143 10.75 -3.08 4.65
CA TYR A 143 11.98 -2.28 4.73
C TYR A 143 13.20 -3.01 4.16
N ALA A 144 13.27 -4.33 4.29
CA ALA A 144 14.38 -5.11 3.77
C ALA A 144 14.49 -4.98 2.24
N SER A 145 13.37 -5.13 1.51
CA SER A 145 13.35 -4.95 0.06
C SER A 145 13.61 -3.51 -0.36
N LEU A 146 13.10 -2.54 0.42
CA LEU A 146 13.37 -1.13 0.19
C LEU A 146 14.88 -0.83 0.30
N LYS A 147 15.53 -1.23 1.40
CA LYS A 147 16.97 -1.00 1.64
C LYS A 147 17.83 -1.70 0.58
N ALA A 148 17.48 -2.94 0.21
CA ALA A 148 18.18 -3.66 -0.85
C ALA A 148 18.10 -2.92 -2.20
N THR A 149 16.90 -2.47 -2.57
CA THR A 149 16.67 -1.73 -3.82
C THR A 149 17.36 -0.37 -3.80
N SER A 150 17.28 0.37 -2.70
CA SER A 150 17.97 1.65 -2.51
C SER A 150 19.46 1.52 -2.80
N LYS A 151 20.12 0.51 -2.19
CA LYS A 151 21.53 0.21 -2.45
C LYS A 151 21.79 -0.16 -3.93
N GLY A 152 20.88 -0.89 -4.56
CA GLY A 152 21.00 -1.35 -5.94
C GLY A 152 20.88 -0.25 -7.00
N ILE A 153 20.04 0.77 -6.76
CA ILE A 153 19.71 1.79 -7.77
C ILE A 153 20.42 3.13 -7.57
N THR A 154 20.82 3.46 -6.33
CA THR A 154 21.29 4.82 -5.97
C THR A 154 22.47 5.30 -6.82
N SER A 155 23.48 4.46 -7.05
CA SER A 155 24.66 4.87 -7.80
C SER A 155 24.32 5.26 -9.25
N ALA A 156 23.51 4.44 -9.94
CA ALA A 156 23.11 4.68 -11.32
C ALA A 156 22.19 5.91 -11.44
N LEU A 157 21.27 6.10 -10.48
CA LEU A 157 20.38 7.27 -10.47
C LEU A 157 21.13 8.57 -10.17
N ASN A 158 22.09 8.56 -9.24
CA ASN A 158 22.93 9.72 -8.97
C ASN A 158 23.75 10.13 -10.20
N GLN A 159 24.29 9.16 -10.96
CA GLN A 159 24.98 9.44 -12.23
C GLN A 159 24.06 10.09 -13.28
N ALA A 160 22.76 9.79 -13.23
CA ALA A 160 21.74 10.41 -14.07
C ALA A 160 21.16 11.72 -13.49
N GLY A 161 21.76 12.25 -12.41
CA GLY A 161 21.31 13.46 -11.73
C GLY A 161 19.94 13.30 -11.07
N ILE A 162 19.63 12.11 -10.54
CA ILE A 162 18.36 11.81 -9.86
C ILE A 162 18.67 11.43 -8.42
N LEU A 163 18.09 12.18 -7.47
CA LEU A 163 18.24 11.92 -6.04
C LEU A 163 17.38 10.74 -5.61
N VAL A 164 17.86 9.94 -4.66
CA VAL A 164 17.09 8.85 -4.06
C VAL A 164 16.81 9.17 -2.59
N TYR A 165 15.52 9.30 -2.25
CA TYR A 165 15.05 9.41 -0.88
C TYR A 165 14.53 8.06 -0.41
N GLU A 166 15.07 7.55 0.69
CA GLU A 166 14.63 6.31 1.29
C GLU A 166 13.94 6.53 2.64
N GLN A 167 12.84 5.83 2.87
CA GLN A 167 12.25 5.76 4.20
C GLN A 167 13.10 4.87 5.12
N GLY A 168 13.59 5.46 6.21
CA GLY A 168 14.35 4.77 7.26
C GLY A 168 14.35 5.54 8.59
N ASP A 169 15.16 5.10 9.54
CA ASP A 169 15.10 5.49 10.96
C ASP A 169 15.53 6.95 11.24
N GLY A 170 16.13 7.64 10.25
CA GLY A 170 16.69 8.99 10.41
C GLY A 170 15.88 10.14 9.81
N SER A 171 14.78 9.89 9.09
CA SER A 171 14.01 10.95 8.43
C SER A 171 12.52 10.76 8.63
N SER A 172 11.83 11.80 9.11
CA SER A 172 10.38 11.75 9.26
C SER A 172 9.71 11.65 7.89
N ARG A 173 8.56 10.95 7.83
CA ARG A 173 7.74 10.85 6.60
C ARG A 173 7.45 12.22 5.99
N ARG A 174 7.15 13.21 6.84
CA ARG A 174 6.87 14.59 6.41
C ARG A 174 8.08 15.23 5.73
N GLN A 175 9.27 15.07 6.31
CA GLN A 175 10.50 15.61 5.74
C GLN A 175 10.87 14.94 4.42
N LEU A 176 10.74 13.61 4.32
CA LEU A 176 10.99 12.88 3.07
C LEU A 176 10.06 13.36 1.94
N MET A 177 8.78 13.57 2.26
CA MET A 177 7.83 14.12 1.30
C MET A 177 8.19 15.54 0.86
N GLU A 178 8.61 16.40 1.78
CA GLU A 178 9.00 17.78 1.47
C GLU A 178 10.24 17.81 0.58
N ASN A 179 11.25 17.02 0.92
CA ASN A 179 12.47 16.90 0.12
C ASN A 179 12.17 16.36 -1.28
N PHE A 180 11.30 15.35 -1.39
CA PHE A 180 10.86 14.82 -2.68
C PHE A 180 10.13 15.87 -3.52
N ARG A 181 9.21 16.64 -2.90
CA ARG A 181 8.46 17.70 -3.58
C ARG A 181 9.33 18.83 -4.11
N THR A 182 10.33 19.24 -3.33
CA THR A 182 11.20 20.38 -3.68
C THR A 182 12.32 19.98 -4.64
N SER A 183 12.55 18.68 -4.82
CA SER A 183 13.54 18.16 -5.77
C SER A 183 12.95 18.06 -7.17
N GLU A 184 13.65 18.63 -8.15
CA GLU A 184 13.24 18.56 -9.56
C GLU A 184 13.27 17.12 -10.11
N ARG A 185 14.28 16.36 -9.69
CA ARG A 185 14.54 14.99 -10.16
C ARG A 185 14.86 14.09 -8.97
N ALA A 186 13.83 13.47 -8.38
CA ALA A 186 14.01 12.57 -7.26
C ALA A 186 13.10 11.35 -7.33
N VAL A 187 13.58 10.23 -6.82
CA VAL A 187 12.84 9.00 -6.55
C VAL A 187 12.63 8.87 -5.05
N LEU A 188 11.40 8.59 -4.63
CA LEU A 188 11.08 8.31 -3.23
C LEU A 188 10.73 6.83 -3.06
N LEU A 189 11.44 6.18 -2.15
CA LEU A 189 11.23 4.79 -1.78
C LEU A 189 10.48 4.76 -0.44
N GLY A 190 9.26 4.22 -0.43
CA GLY A 190 8.39 4.19 0.75
C GLY A 190 7.81 2.81 1.04
N THR A 191 7.59 2.52 2.33
CA THR A 191 6.87 1.31 2.78
C THR A 191 5.40 1.63 3.08
N ARG A 192 4.73 0.82 3.92
CA ARG A 192 3.29 0.89 4.25
C ARG A 192 2.81 2.31 4.57
N SER A 193 3.59 3.12 5.31
CA SER A 193 3.17 4.49 5.68
C SER A 193 3.05 5.47 4.50
N PHE A 194 3.59 5.12 3.33
CA PHE A 194 3.44 5.90 2.10
C PHE A 194 2.28 5.43 1.21
N TRP A 195 1.64 4.30 1.54
CA TRP A 195 0.41 3.84 0.85
C TRP A 195 -0.80 4.71 1.22
N GLU A 196 -0.76 5.34 2.40
CA GLU A 196 -1.86 6.12 2.97
C GLU A 196 -1.42 7.56 3.31
N GLY A 197 -2.34 8.52 3.22
CA GLY A 197 -2.12 9.89 3.73
C GLY A 197 -0.97 10.69 3.09
N VAL A 198 -0.48 10.28 1.91
CA VAL A 198 0.51 11.01 1.10
C VAL A 198 -0.20 11.74 -0.03
N ASP A 199 -0.09 13.06 -0.05
CA ASP A 199 -0.57 13.89 -1.14
C ASP A 199 0.66 14.52 -1.80
N ILE A 200 0.87 14.31 -3.10
CA ILE A 200 1.95 14.91 -3.89
C ILE A 200 1.29 15.41 -5.18
N PRO A 201 0.93 16.70 -5.26
CA PRO A 201 0.20 17.24 -6.40
C PRO A 201 1.11 17.45 -7.59
N GLY A 202 0.53 17.30 -8.78
CA GLY A 202 1.09 17.74 -10.05
C GLY A 202 2.30 16.94 -10.52
N GLU A 203 3.16 17.62 -11.28
CA GLU A 203 4.28 17.02 -12.01
C GLU A 203 5.34 16.33 -11.14
N ALA A 204 5.41 16.67 -9.84
CA ALA A 204 6.37 16.07 -8.91
C ALA A 204 6.21 14.53 -8.81
N LEU A 205 5.02 14.00 -9.06
CA LEU A 205 4.76 12.56 -9.11
C LEU A 205 4.06 12.16 -10.40
N SER A 206 4.85 11.71 -11.39
CA SER A 206 4.33 11.23 -12.68
C SER A 206 4.39 9.69 -12.80
N CYS A 207 5.07 9.01 -11.88
CA CYS A 207 5.15 7.56 -11.87
C CYS A 207 4.96 6.96 -10.47
N LEU A 208 4.10 5.94 -10.39
CA LEU A 208 3.96 5.09 -9.23
C LEU A 208 4.44 3.67 -9.57
N ALA A 209 5.46 3.18 -8.89
CA ALA A 209 5.94 1.82 -9.04
C ALA A 209 5.51 0.96 -7.83
N LEU A 210 4.76 -0.10 -8.09
CA LEU A 210 4.33 -1.08 -7.10
C LEU A 210 5.20 -2.32 -7.22
N THR A 211 6.07 -2.52 -6.23
CA THR A 211 7.05 -3.63 -6.27
C THR A 211 6.41 -4.99 -5.98
N ARG A 212 5.39 -5.01 -5.11
CA ARG A 212 4.64 -6.20 -4.70
C ARG A 212 3.20 -5.82 -4.35
N LEU A 213 2.29 -6.78 -4.47
CA LEU A 213 0.91 -6.64 -3.97
C LEU A 213 0.92 -6.47 -2.43
N PRO A 214 0.12 -5.53 -1.88
CA PRO A 214 0.17 -5.11 -0.47
C PRO A 214 -0.57 -6.06 0.47
N PHE A 215 -0.30 -7.36 0.36
CA PHE A 215 -0.81 -8.34 1.32
C PHE A 215 -0.27 -8.05 2.73
N ALA A 216 -1.13 -8.24 3.73
CA ALA A 216 -0.72 -8.18 5.12
C ALA A 216 0.29 -9.28 5.45
N VAL A 217 1.10 -9.05 6.48
CA VAL A 217 2.04 -10.05 6.98
C VAL A 217 1.23 -11.07 7.78
N PRO A 218 1.28 -12.38 7.46
CA PRO A 218 0.47 -13.37 8.17
C PRO A 218 0.78 -13.48 9.67
N THR A 219 1.99 -13.09 10.09
CA THR A 219 2.41 -13.10 11.50
C THR A 219 1.99 -11.83 12.26
N ASP A 220 1.35 -10.85 11.59
CA ASP A 220 0.75 -9.72 12.29
C ASP A 220 -0.39 -10.23 13.17
N PRO A 221 -0.37 -9.98 14.50
CA PRO A 221 -1.31 -10.61 15.43
C PRO A 221 -2.76 -10.22 15.16
N ILE A 222 -2.98 -8.98 14.72
CA ILE A 222 -4.32 -8.48 14.41
C ILE A 222 -4.84 -9.15 13.14
N PHE A 223 -4.00 -9.25 12.11
CA PHE A 223 -4.35 -9.92 10.87
C PHE A 223 -4.59 -11.42 11.08
N ALA A 224 -3.71 -12.11 11.80
CA ALA A 224 -3.81 -13.53 12.10
C ALA A 224 -5.13 -13.87 12.80
N ALA A 225 -5.42 -13.21 13.93
CA ALA A 225 -6.64 -13.47 14.68
C ALA A 225 -7.92 -13.14 13.88
N ARG A 226 -7.90 -12.08 13.06
CA ARG A 226 -9.04 -11.77 12.17
C ARG A 226 -9.18 -12.74 11.01
N SER A 227 -8.06 -13.30 10.52
CA SER A 227 -8.03 -14.30 9.46
C SER A 227 -8.60 -15.63 9.94
N GLU A 228 -8.34 -16.02 11.20
CA GLU A 228 -8.87 -17.26 11.79
C GLU A 228 -10.41 -17.33 11.75
N ALA A 229 -11.11 -16.19 11.86
CA ALA A 229 -12.56 -16.12 11.79
C ALA A 229 -13.15 -16.58 10.44
N PHE A 230 -12.33 -16.65 9.39
CA PHE A 230 -12.72 -17.10 8.04
C PHE A 230 -12.20 -18.52 7.72
N GLY A 231 -11.47 -19.16 8.63
CA GLY A 231 -10.96 -20.53 8.43
C GLY A 231 -10.20 -20.71 7.10
N GLU A 232 -10.58 -21.72 6.32
CA GLU A 232 -9.92 -22.07 5.05
C GLU A 232 -10.11 -21.03 3.94
N THR A 233 -11.19 -20.23 3.99
CA THR A 233 -11.49 -19.22 2.97
C THR A 233 -10.82 -17.87 3.26
N ALA A 234 -10.09 -17.74 4.37
CA ALA A 234 -9.54 -16.48 4.85
C ALA A 234 -8.66 -15.75 3.83
N PHE A 235 -7.94 -16.49 2.97
CA PHE A 235 -7.18 -15.86 1.90
C PHE A 235 -8.07 -15.09 0.93
N MET A 236 -9.15 -15.71 0.44
CA MET A 236 -10.03 -15.11 -0.56
C MET A 236 -11.05 -14.12 0.03
N GLU A 237 -11.54 -14.37 1.24
CA GLU A 237 -12.60 -13.57 1.86
C GLU A 237 -12.08 -12.43 2.73
N TYR A 238 -10.83 -12.49 3.18
CA TYR A 238 -10.23 -11.47 4.04
C TYR A 238 -8.93 -10.87 3.47
N SER A 239 -7.94 -11.70 3.17
CA SER A 239 -6.61 -11.23 2.73
C SER A 239 -6.65 -10.50 1.38
N VAL A 240 -7.36 -11.06 0.39
CA VAL A 240 -7.50 -10.45 -0.94
C VAL A 240 -8.27 -9.12 -0.87
N PRO A 241 -9.47 -9.04 -0.25
CA PRO A 241 -10.19 -7.77 -0.09
C PRO A 241 -9.37 -6.69 0.62
N ASP A 242 -8.71 -7.02 1.74
CA ASP A 242 -7.86 -6.08 2.48
C ASP A 242 -6.70 -5.55 1.60
N ALA A 243 -6.04 -6.43 0.85
CA ALA A 243 -4.98 -6.05 -0.06
C ALA A 243 -5.49 -5.20 -1.24
N VAL A 244 -6.68 -5.49 -1.78
CA VAL A 244 -7.32 -4.71 -2.86
C VAL A 244 -7.63 -3.29 -2.40
N LEU A 245 -8.13 -3.11 -1.17
CA LEU A 245 -8.38 -1.78 -0.60
C LEU A 245 -7.08 -0.97 -0.49
N LYS A 246 -6.02 -1.56 0.05
CA LYS A 246 -4.68 -0.94 0.14
C LYS A 246 -4.12 -0.62 -1.25
N PHE A 247 -4.29 -1.52 -2.20
CA PHE A 247 -3.87 -1.32 -3.58
C PHE A 247 -4.56 -0.11 -4.22
N ARG A 248 -5.88 0.02 -4.07
CA ARG A 248 -6.63 1.21 -4.53
C ARG A 248 -6.16 2.50 -3.86
N GLN A 249 -5.86 2.46 -2.56
CA GLN A 249 -5.35 3.62 -1.82
C GLN A 249 -3.96 4.07 -2.30
N GLY A 250 -3.08 3.11 -2.62
CA GLY A 250 -1.78 3.38 -3.24
C GLY A 250 -1.94 3.93 -4.66
N PHE A 251 -2.83 3.35 -5.47
CA PHE A 251 -3.12 3.81 -6.82
C PHE A 251 -3.65 5.25 -6.86
N GLY A 252 -4.55 5.62 -5.94
CA GLY A 252 -5.15 6.96 -5.84
C GLY A 252 -4.17 8.08 -5.48
N ARG A 253 -2.86 7.79 -5.39
CA ARG A 253 -1.79 8.79 -5.18
C ARG A 253 -1.39 9.49 -6.46
N LEU A 254 -1.57 8.86 -7.62
CA LEU A 254 -1.03 9.34 -8.89
C LEU A 254 -1.87 10.46 -9.52
N ILE A 255 -3.19 10.32 -9.55
CA ILE A 255 -4.09 11.29 -10.19
C ILE A 255 -4.89 12.02 -9.11
N ARG A 256 -4.64 13.33 -8.98
CA ARG A 256 -5.26 14.24 -8.01
C ARG A 256 -6.02 15.38 -8.67
N THR A 257 -5.57 15.81 -9.83
CA THR A 257 -6.17 16.88 -10.62
C THR A 257 -6.59 16.37 -12.00
N LYS A 258 -7.45 17.12 -12.71
CA LYS A 258 -7.91 16.76 -14.06
C LYS A 258 -6.80 16.80 -15.11
N SER A 259 -5.72 17.53 -14.84
CA SER A 259 -4.55 17.65 -15.72
C SER A 259 -3.46 16.64 -15.40
N ASP A 260 -3.57 15.91 -14.30
CA ASP A 260 -2.55 14.93 -13.93
C ASP A 260 -2.52 13.80 -14.96
N ARG A 261 -1.31 13.39 -15.32
CA ARG A 261 -1.06 12.25 -16.19
C ARG A 261 0.10 11.46 -15.63
N GLY A 262 0.01 10.14 -15.64
CA GLY A 262 1.06 9.32 -15.07
C GLY A 262 1.05 7.87 -15.47
N VAL A 263 2.03 7.17 -14.94
CA VAL A 263 2.26 5.74 -15.19
C VAL A 263 2.22 4.99 -13.86
N VAL A 264 1.46 3.90 -13.80
CA VAL A 264 1.53 2.92 -12.71
C VAL A 264 2.23 1.68 -13.22
N ALA A 265 3.45 1.42 -12.75
CA ALA A 265 4.20 0.22 -13.08
C ALA A 265 4.03 -0.83 -11.98
N VAL A 266 3.61 -2.05 -12.34
CA VAL A 266 3.45 -3.16 -11.38
C VAL A 266 4.48 -4.25 -11.69
N PHE A 267 5.38 -4.47 -10.73
CA PHE A 267 6.47 -5.46 -10.80
C PHE A 267 6.10 -6.80 -10.12
N ASP A 268 4.80 -7.06 -9.95
CA ASP A 268 4.31 -8.30 -9.34
C ASP A 268 3.50 -9.12 -10.35
N LYS A 269 4.16 -10.14 -10.92
CA LYS A 269 3.59 -11.02 -11.94
C LYS A 269 2.35 -11.78 -11.44
N ARG A 270 2.14 -11.90 -10.12
CA ARG A 270 0.94 -12.56 -9.54
C ARG A 270 -0.35 -11.87 -9.93
N LEU A 271 -0.30 -10.57 -10.26
CA LEU A 271 -1.45 -9.83 -10.79
C LEU A 271 -1.95 -10.38 -12.14
N LEU A 272 -1.07 -11.06 -12.87
CA LEU A 272 -1.36 -11.71 -14.15
C LEU A 272 -1.58 -13.22 -14.01
N THR A 273 -0.82 -13.89 -13.15
CA THR A 273 -0.78 -15.37 -13.08
C THR A 273 -1.77 -15.98 -12.08
N LYS A 274 -2.20 -15.24 -11.06
CA LYS A 274 -3.09 -15.77 -10.01
C LYS A 274 -4.54 -15.34 -10.26
N GLN A 275 -5.48 -16.21 -9.91
CA GLN A 275 -6.91 -15.99 -10.11
C GLN A 275 -7.41 -14.68 -9.48
N TYR A 276 -6.94 -14.37 -8.27
CA TYR A 276 -7.29 -13.12 -7.56
C TYR A 276 -6.75 -11.86 -8.24
N GLY A 277 -5.82 -11.96 -9.19
CA GLY A 277 -5.25 -10.80 -9.88
C GLY A 277 -6.32 -9.99 -10.63
N GLN A 278 -7.35 -10.65 -11.15
CA GLN A 278 -8.48 -9.98 -11.77
C GLN A 278 -9.24 -9.07 -10.80
N THR A 279 -9.37 -9.48 -9.54
CA THR A 279 -10.03 -8.67 -8.50
C THR A 279 -9.30 -7.33 -8.29
N PHE A 280 -7.97 -7.33 -8.33
CA PHE A 280 -7.18 -6.10 -8.24
C PHE A 280 -7.38 -5.20 -9.48
N LEU A 281 -7.34 -5.78 -10.68
CA LEU A 281 -7.50 -5.01 -11.92
C LEU A 281 -8.91 -4.42 -12.07
N GLN A 282 -9.94 -5.20 -11.78
CA GLN A 282 -11.34 -4.74 -11.79
C GLN A 282 -11.62 -3.72 -10.68
N SER A 283 -10.79 -3.71 -9.63
CA SER A 283 -10.87 -2.68 -8.61
C SER A 283 -10.32 -1.35 -9.08
N LEU A 284 -9.56 -1.24 -10.16
CA LEU A 284 -9.06 0.04 -10.66
C LEU A 284 -10.14 0.77 -11.49
N PRO A 285 -10.08 2.11 -11.60
CA PRO A 285 -10.87 2.82 -12.60
C PRO A 285 -10.47 2.39 -14.02
N ASP A 286 -11.28 2.73 -15.03
CA ASP A 286 -10.97 2.40 -16.44
C ASP A 286 -9.68 3.12 -16.88
N CYS A 287 -8.57 2.40 -16.91
CA CYS A 287 -7.24 2.90 -17.27
C CYS A 287 -6.78 2.28 -18.58
N THR A 288 -5.84 2.92 -19.26
CA THR A 288 -5.11 2.26 -20.34
C THR A 288 -4.17 1.22 -19.75
N VAL A 289 -4.40 -0.07 -20.01
CA VAL A 289 -3.56 -1.17 -19.50
C VAL A 289 -2.65 -1.71 -20.60
N ARG A 290 -1.35 -1.79 -20.32
CA ARG A 290 -0.37 -2.45 -21.19
C ARG A 290 0.33 -3.58 -20.43
N ARG A 291 0.59 -4.68 -21.13
CA ARG A 291 1.34 -5.83 -20.63
C ARG A 291 2.58 -5.99 -21.49
N GLY A 292 3.73 -6.20 -20.88
CA GLY A 292 4.96 -6.41 -21.62
C GLY A 292 6.18 -6.61 -20.74
N PRO A 293 7.35 -6.86 -21.34
CA PRO A 293 8.57 -7.08 -20.61
C PRO A 293 9.04 -5.81 -19.88
N TRP A 294 9.81 -5.96 -18.81
CA TRP A 294 10.33 -4.82 -18.03
C TRP A 294 11.25 -3.93 -18.87
N ALA A 295 11.92 -4.47 -19.90
CA ALA A 295 12.79 -3.72 -20.80
C ALA A 295 12.03 -2.64 -21.62
N ASP A 296 10.76 -2.89 -21.95
CA ASP A 296 9.93 -1.97 -22.73
C ASP A 296 9.24 -0.90 -21.88
N LEU A 297 9.19 -1.10 -20.56
CA LEU A 297 8.47 -0.26 -19.61
C LEU A 297 8.92 1.20 -19.69
N ALA A 298 10.23 1.45 -19.66
CA ALA A 298 10.80 2.80 -19.69
C ALA A 298 10.40 3.57 -20.96
N LYS A 299 10.47 2.91 -22.12
CA LYS A 299 10.07 3.47 -23.41
C LYS A 299 8.57 3.75 -23.45
N ALA A 300 7.75 2.81 -22.98
CA ALA A 300 6.30 2.96 -22.94
C ALA A 300 5.88 4.12 -22.01
N ALA A 301 6.52 4.23 -20.84
CA ALA A 301 6.26 5.28 -19.87
C ALA A 301 6.62 6.68 -20.40
N ALA A 302 7.80 6.83 -21.00
CA ALA A 302 8.21 8.10 -21.60
C ALA A 302 7.32 8.50 -22.79
N ALA A 303 6.93 7.54 -23.64
CA ALA A 303 6.02 7.79 -24.75
C ALA A 303 4.62 8.23 -24.26
N TRP A 304 4.13 7.61 -23.18
CA TRP A 304 2.86 7.99 -22.56
C TRP A 304 2.86 9.45 -22.12
N LEU A 305 3.86 9.88 -21.35
CA LEU A 305 3.90 11.28 -20.90
C LEU A 305 4.09 12.30 -22.04
N LYS A 306 4.80 11.95 -23.11
CA LYS A 306 5.02 12.84 -24.26
C LYS A 306 3.82 12.98 -25.18
N ALA A 307 2.89 12.02 -25.18
CA ALA A 307 1.70 12.07 -26.03
C ALA A 307 0.61 13.00 -25.46
N ALA A 308 0.99 14.00 -24.65
CA ALA A 308 0.11 14.93 -23.95
C ALA A 308 0.07 16.25 -24.71
#